data_AF-A0A2S5KEA2-F1
#
_entry.id   AF-A0A2S5KEA2-F1
#
_cell.length_a   1.000
_cell.length_b   1.000
_cell.length_c   1.000
_cell.angle_alpha   90.00
_cell.angle_beta   90.00
_cell.angle_gamma   90.00
#
_symmetry.space_group_name_H-M   'P 1'
#
loop_
_entity.id
_entity.type
_entity.pdbx_description
1 polymer ?
#
loop_
_entity_poly.entity_id
_entity_poly.type
_entity_poly.pdbx_seq_one_letter_code
_entity_poly.pdbx_strand_id
1 'polypeptide(L)'
;MEKPQSINQLIADVEALKRAQEQYNQNFANLVARSEFTAGIISAMIADGLIKREGIIKYVENVEIKIPGYQSSVEGARESFIKLLNSVKIS
;
A
#
# COMPACT_ATOMS: atom_id res chain seq x y z
N MET A 1 -48.51 11.44 -2.29
CA MET A 1 -47.62 10.41 -1.70
C MET A 1 -46.43 10.21 -2.63
N GLU A 2 -45.29 10.85 -2.35
CA GLU A 2 -44.05 10.80 -3.17
C GLU A 2 -42.95 9.90 -2.56
N LYS A 3 -43.31 8.96 -1.67
CA LYS A 3 -42.34 8.17 -0.89
C LYS A 3 -41.64 6.96 -1.58
N PRO A 4 -42.18 6.30 -2.64
CA PRO A 4 -41.53 5.10 -3.16
C PRO A 4 -40.28 5.39 -4.03
N GLN A 5 -40.20 6.55 -4.67
CA GLN A 5 -39.05 6.91 -5.52
C GLN A 5 -37.77 7.15 -4.71
N SER A 6 -37.87 7.73 -3.51
CA SER A 6 -36.71 7.96 -2.65
C SER A 6 -36.13 6.68 -2.06
N ILE A 7 -36.97 5.68 -1.74
CA ILE A 7 -36.49 4.39 -1.22
C ILE A 7 -35.75 3.61 -2.31
N ASN A 8 -36.28 3.59 -3.54
CA ASN A 8 -35.61 2.90 -4.65
C ASN A 8 -34.27 3.54 -5.00
N GLN A 9 -34.17 4.87 -4.92
CA GLN A 9 -32.92 5.60 -5.09
C GLN A 9 -31.91 5.26 -3.98
N LEU A 10 -32.35 5.26 -2.72
CA LEU A 10 -31.51 4.88 -1.59
C LEU A 10 -30.97 3.44 -1.71
N ILE A 11 -31.79 2.49 -2.19
CA ILE A 11 -31.34 1.12 -2.43
C ILE A 11 -30.26 1.08 -3.52
N ALA A 12 -30.47 1.77 -4.64
CA ALA A 12 -29.50 1.84 -5.72
C ALA A 12 -28.18 2.48 -5.28
N ASP A 13 -28.23 3.54 -4.48
CA ASP A 13 -27.05 4.20 -3.92
C ASP A 13 -26.28 3.27 -2.98
N VAL A 14 -26.98 2.53 -2.12
CA VAL A 14 -26.36 1.54 -1.23
C VAL A 14 -25.68 0.42 -2.03
N GLU A 15 -26.31 -0.08 -3.09
CA GLU A 15 -25.70 -1.09 -3.96
C GLU A 15 -24.49 -0.56 -4.73
N ALA A 16 -24.54 0.70 -5.17
CA ALA A 16 -23.39 1.37 -5.79
C ALA A 16 -22.22 1.50 -4.79
N LEU A 17 -22.50 1.94 -3.55
CA LEU A 17 -21.50 2.05 -2.49
C LEU A 17 -20.88 0.71 -2.13
N LYS A 18 -21.69 -0.36 -2.03
CA LYS A 18 -21.19 -1.72 -1.77
C LYS A 18 -20.25 -2.21 -2.88
N ARG A 19 -20.61 -1.98 -4.14
CA ARG A 19 -19.75 -2.34 -5.28
C ARG A 19 -18.45 -1.54 -5.29
N ALA A 20 -18.53 -0.24 -5.03
CA ALA A 20 -17.35 0.62 -4.92
C ALA A 20 -16.43 0.17 -3.76
N GLN A 21 -17.01 -0.19 -2.61
CA GLN A 21 -16.27 -0.71 -1.46
C GLN A 21 -15.58 -2.05 -1.78
N GLU A 22 -16.27 -2.97 -2.45
CA GLU A 22 -15.68 -4.26 -2.85
C GLU A 22 -14.51 -4.05 -3.81
N GLN A 23 -14.67 -3.19 -4.81
CA GLN A 23 -13.59 -2.86 -5.74
C GLN A 23 -12.40 -2.20 -5.02
N TYR A 24 -12.67 -1.31 -4.06
CA TYR A 24 -11.62 -0.72 -3.22
C TYR A 24 -10.88 -1.78 -2.42
N ASN A 25 -11.58 -2.74 -1.81
CA ASN A 25 -10.98 -3.82 -1.02
C ASN A 25 -10.08 -4.71 -1.90
N GLN A 26 -10.53 -5.06 -3.11
CA GLN A 26 -9.73 -5.84 -4.05
C GLN A 26 -8.46 -5.09 -4.49
N ASN A 27 -8.59 -3.79 -4.80
CA ASN A 27 -7.46 -2.95 -5.16
C ASN A 27 -6.46 -2.81 -4.00
N PHE A 28 -6.98 -2.64 -2.78
CA PHE A 28 -6.16 -2.58 -1.57
C PHE A 28 -5.39 -3.89 -1.35
N ALA A 29 -6.06 -5.05 -1.42
CA ALA A 29 -5.43 -6.35 -1.29
C ALA A 29 -4.33 -6.58 -2.34
N ASN A 30 -4.59 -6.21 -3.60
CA ASN A 30 -3.62 -6.30 -4.69
C ASN A 30 -2.41 -5.38 -4.46
N LEU A 31 -2.63 -4.16 -3.95
CA LEU A 31 -1.55 -3.22 -3.65
C LEU A 31 -0.66 -3.73 -2.50
N VAL A 32 -1.28 -4.28 -1.45
CA VAL A 32 -0.54 -4.87 -0.32
C VAL A 32 0.29 -6.06 -0.81
N ALA A 33 -0.30 -7.00 -1.54
CA ALA A 33 0.41 -8.17 -2.05
C ALA A 33 1.62 -7.77 -2.92
N ARG A 34 1.45 -6.81 -3.84
CA ARG A 34 2.55 -6.29 -4.66
C ARG A 34 3.65 -5.63 -3.83
N SER A 35 3.28 -4.89 -2.79
CA SER A 35 4.23 -4.24 -1.89
C SER A 35 5.07 -5.28 -1.14
N GLU A 36 4.44 -6.31 -0.59
CA GLU A 36 5.13 -7.40 0.11
C GLU A 36 6.05 -8.20 -0.82
N PHE A 37 5.60 -8.51 -2.04
CA PHE A 37 6.45 -9.18 -3.02
C PHE A 37 7.66 -8.33 -3.40
N THR A 38 7.47 -7.02 -3.58
CA THR A 38 8.57 -6.10 -3.91
C THR A 38 9.58 -6.04 -2.77
N ALA A 39 9.10 -5.93 -1.52
CA ALA A 39 9.96 -5.95 -0.34
C ALA A 39 10.73 -7.26 -0.19
N GLY A 40 10.08 -8.40 -0.44
CA GLY A 40 10.70 -9.72 -0.43
C GLY A 40 11.78 -9.87 -1.50
N ILE A 41 11.51 -9.45 -2.74
CA ILE A 41 12.49 -9.48 -3.85
C ILE A 41 13.71 -8.63 -3.52
N ILE A 42 13.51 -7.39 -3.06
CA ILE A 42 14.63 -6.51 -2.68
C ILE A 42 15.44 -7.14 -1.55
N SER A 43 14.78 -7.74 -0.56
CA SER A 43 15.44 -8.41 0.56
C SER A 43 16.28 -9.61 0.10
N ALA A 44 15.75 -10.43 -0.81
CA ALA A 44 16.50 -11.54 -1.40
C ALA A 44 17.72 -11.03 -2.19
N MET A 45 17.55 -9.99 -3.01
CA MET A 45 18.67 -9.39 -3.76
C MET A 45 19.76 -8.82 -2.83
N ILE A 46 19.39 -8.29 -1.67
CA ILE A 46 20.36 -7.86 -0.65
C ILE A 46 21.06 -9.07 -0.03
N ALA A 47 20.31 -10.11 0.33
CA ALA A 47 20.85 -11.32 0.96
C ALA A 47 21.84 -12.06 0.06
N ASP A 48 21.58 -12.05 -1.26
CA ASP A 48 22.43 -12.63 -2.30
C ASP A 48 23.57 -11.70 -2.74
N GLY A 49 23.67 -10.51 -2.16
CA GLY A 49 24.72 -9.52 -2.48
C GLY A 49 24.59 -8.85 -3.86
N LEU A 50 23.47 -9.03 -4.56
CA LEU A 50 23.20 -8.43 -5.87
C LEU A 50 23.06 -6.91 -5.81
N ILE A 51 22.52 -6.40 -4.69
CA ILE A 51 22.38 -4.96 -4.43
C ILE A 51 22.84 -4.62 -3.02
N LYS A 52 23.37 -3.40 -2.85
CA LYS A 52 23.82 -2.90 -1.54
C LYS A 52 22.65 -2.34 -0.75
N ARG A 53 22.47 -2.84 0.48
CA ARG A 53 21.43 -2.37 1.41
C ARG A 53 21.46 -0.86 1.60
N GLU A 54 22.64 -0.29 1.82
CA GLU A 54 22.82 1.12 2.16
C GLU A 54 22.34 2.03 1.01
N GLY A 55 22.55 1.60 -0.24
CA GLY A 55 22.06 2.31 -1.42
C GLY A 55 20.54 2.35 -1.48
N ILE A 56 19.88 1.24 -1.16
CA ILE A 56 18.41 1.16 -1.14
C ILE A 56 17.85 1.97 0.03
N ILE A 57 18.42 1.86 1.23
CA ILE A 57 17.98 2.67 2.38
C ILE A 57 18.11 4.15 2.07
N LYS A 58 19.25 4.60 1.53
CA LYS A 58 19.44 5.99 1.12
C LYS A 58 18.41 6.44 0.09
N TYR A 59 18.08 5.60 -0.89
CA TYR A 59 17.01 5.91 -1.84
C TYR A 59 15.67 6.08 -1.12
N VAL A 60 15.32 5.13 -0.25
CA VAL A 60 14.07 5.15 0.52
C VAL A 60 14.01 6.34 1.47
N GLU A 61 15.10 6.82 2.04
CA GLU A 61 15.10 8.01 2.91
C GLU A 61 14.85 9.30 2.13
N ASN A 62 15.34 9.38 0.89
CA ASN A 62 15.34 10.62 0.11
C ASN A 62 14.20 10.73 -0.90
N VAL A 63 13.53 9.62 -1.24
CA VAL A 63 12.42 9.65 -2.20
C VAL A 63 11.23 10.42 -1.64
N GLU A 64 10.79 11.45 -2.36
CA GLU A 64 9.61 12.23 -2.00
C GLU A 64 8.34 11.53 -2.50
N ILE A 65 7.50 11.10 -1.55
CA ILE A 65 6.18 10.54 -1.83
C ILE A 65 5.16 11.44 -1.14
N LYS A 66 4.30 12.07 -1.95
CA LYS A 66 3.26 13.00 -1.48
C LYS A 66 1.89 12.38 -1.69
N ILE A 67 1.24 12.03 -0.59
CA ILE A 67 -0.16 11.58 -0.58
C ILE A 67 -0.96 12.55 0.28
N PRO A 68 -1.80 13.42 -0.32
CA PRO A 68 -2.57 14.42 0.41
C PRO A 68 -3.40 13.80 1.54
N GLY A 69 -3.25 14.30 2.76
CA GLY A 69 -3.95 13.79 3.95
C GLY A 69 -3.33 12.54 4.59
N TYR A 70 -2.30 11.92 3.99
CA TYR A 70 -1.74 10.65 4.45
C TYR A 70 -0.21 10.70 4.68
N GLN A 71 0.39 11.88 4.82
CA GLN A 71 1.85 11.99 4.98
C GLN A 71 2.39 11.18 6.17
N SER A 72 1.67 11.16 7.29
CA SER A 72 2.08 10.34 8.45
C SER A 72 2.11 8.84 8.13
N SER A 73 1.16 8.34 7.32
CA SER A 73 1.15 6.96 6.86
C SER A 73 2.31 6.65 5.91
N VAL A 74 2.67 7.60 5.04
CA VAL A 74 3.83 7.49 4.15
C VAL A 74 5.12 7.35 4.97
N GLU A 75 5.32 8.19 5.97
CA GLU A 75 6.51 8.12 6.83
C GLU A 75 6.53 6.84 7.67
N GLY A 76 5.38 6.40 8.21
CA GLY A 76 5.28 5.12 8.91
C GLY A 76 5.61 3.91 8.02
N ALA A 77 5.19 3.94 6.75
CA ALA A 77 5.56 2.93 5.76
C ALA A 77 7.06 2.95 5.45
N ARG A 78 7.65 4.15 5.31
CA ARG A 78 9.09 4.33 5.10
C ARG A 78 9.91 3.72 6.23
N GLU A 79 9.59 4.05 7.47
CA GLU A 79 10.27 3.52 8.65
C GLU A 79 10.17 1.99 8.74
N SER A 80 8.96 1.46 8.51
CA SER A 80 8.71 0.01 8.56
C SER A 80 9.52 -0.73 7.49
N PHE A 81 9.57 -0.17 6.27
CA PHE A 81 10.35 -0.76 5.19
C PHE A 81 11.85 -0.71 5.46
N ILE A 82 12.39 0.40 5.97
CA ILE A 82 13.80 0.49 6.37
C ILE A 82 14.14 -0.52 7.47
N LYS A 83 13.27 -0.69 8.48
CA LYS A 83 13.44 -1.71 9.52
C LYS A 83 13.52 -3.13 8.93
N LEU A 84 12.64 -3.44 7.98
CA LEU A 84 12.66 -4.71 7.26
C LEU A 84 13.98 -4.93 6.52
N LEU A 85 14.43 -3.95 5.73
CA LEU A 85 15.69 -4.05 4.98
C LEU A 85 16.91 -4.22 5.90
N ASN A 86 16.92 -3.57 7.06
CA ASN A 86 17.98 -3.71 8.07
C ASN A 86 18.03 -5.09 8.72
N SER A 87 16.91 -5.82 8.76
CA SER A 87 16.82 -7.16 9.34
C SER A 87 17.34 -8.28 8.43
N VAL A 88 17.56 -7.99 7.14
CA VAL A 88 18.05 -8.97 6.17
C VAL A 88 19.44 -9.47 6.60
N LYS A 89 19.73 -10.76 6.46
CA LYS A 89 21.08 -11.31 6.67
C LYS A 89 21.79 -11.41 5.32
N ILE A 90 23.04 -10.98 5.27
CA ILE A 90 23.88 -11.08 4.07
C ILE A 90 24.63 -12.41 4.15
N SER A 91 24.60 -13.17 3.06
CA SER A 91 25.26 -14.47 2.94
C SER A 91 26.77 -14.34 2.76
#